data_AF-A0A4Q3N9G0-F1
#
_entry.id   AF-A0A4Q3N9G0-F1
#
_cell.length_a   1.000
_cell.length_b   1.000
_cell.length_c   1.000
_cell.angle_alpha   90.00
_cell.angle_beta   90.00
_cell.angle_gamma   90.00
#
_symmetry.space_group_name_H-M   'P 1'
#
loop_
_entity.id
_entity.type
_entity.pdbx_description
1 polymer ?
#
loop_
_entity_poly.entity_id
_entity_poly.type
_entity_poly.pdbx_seq_one_letter_code
_entity_poly.pdbx_strand_id
1 'polypeptide(L)'
;VPSSAGGLAGSGASARGASGLGSGVGGSKSGASRASLHSKAVILDRRLSVIGSMNLDLRSQLQNSEVALLIRGTAVADASARLIEGTIARGAYRLEMNNGRLHWRAPPGVDFQDETSEPGAGTRLKLLVNVLGPLAPEEML
;
A
#
# COMPACT_ATOMS: atom_id res chain seq x y z
N VAL A 1 -8.13 52.78 19.86
CA VAL A 1 -7.17 51.67 20.02
C VAL A 1 -7.85 50.55 20.78
N PRO A 2 -8.26 49.44 20.15
CA PRO A 2 -8.59 48.23 20.87
C PRO A 2 -7.45 47.20 20.74
N SER A 3 -7.11 46.59 21.87
CA SER A 3 -6.04 45.65 22.06
C SER A 3 -6.40 44.23 21.61
N SER A 4 -5.38 43.52 21.16
CA SER A 4 -5.20 42.10 20.86
C SER A 4 -5.98 41.09 21.72
N ALA A 5 -6.46 39.99 21.11
CA ALA A 5 -5.70 38.72 21.06
C ALA A 5 -6.53 37.62 20.37
N GLY A 6 -5.94 37.00 19.34
CA GLY A 6 -6.53 35.92 18.57
C GLY A 6 -6.48 34.59 19.31
N GLY A 7 -7.61 33.89 19.34
CA GLY A 7 -7.68 32.48 19.73
C GLY A 7 -7.26 31.61 18.54
N LEU A 8 -6.07 31.02 18.62
CA LEU A 8 -5.66 29.93 17.74
C LEU A 8 -6.18 28.61 18.32
N ALA A 9 -7.30 28.14 17.78
CA ALA A 9 -7.81 26.80 18.06
C ALA A 9 -6.91 25.77 17.37
N GLY A 10 -6.39 24.82 18.16
CA GLY A 10 -5.45 23.80 17.73
C GLY A 10 -6.05 22.82 16.72
N SER A 11 -5.36 22.64 15.59
CA SER A 11 -5.59 21.54 14.65
C SER A 11 -4.62 20.40 14.98
N GLY A 12 -5.01 19.55 15.93
CA GLY A 12 -4.38 18.26 16.15
C GLY A 12 -4.89 17.24 15.14
N ALA A 13 -4.27 17.19 13.95
CA ALA A 13 -4.47 16.08 13.04
C ALA A 13 -3.44 15.00 13.36
N SER A 14 -3.80 14.10 14.28
CA SER A 14 -3.05 12.85 14.49
C SER A 14 -3.18 12.00 13.24
N ALA A 15 -2.20 12.06 12.36
CA ALA A 15 -1.99 11.08 11.30
C ALA A 15 -1.69 9.72 11.97
N ARG A 16 -2.73 8.94 12.26
CA ARG A 16 -2.58 7.54 12.65
C ARG A 16 -2.16 6.78 11.39
N GLY A 17 -0.87 6.46 11.36
CA GLY A 17 -0.21 5.80 10.23
C GLY A 17 -0.96 4.55 9.77
N ALA A 18 -1.04 4.41 8.44
CA ALA A 18 -1.37 3.15 7.82
C ALA A 18 -0.35 2.12 8.31
N SER A 19 -0.83 1.16 9.10
CA SER A 19 -0.03 0.02 9.53
C SER A 19 0.27 -0.80 8.27
N GLY A 20 1.56 -0.85 7.90
CA GLY A 20 2.04 -1.66 6.80
C GLY A 20 1.60 -3.13 6.96
N LEU A 21 0.96 -3.67 5.94
CA LEU A 21 0.46 -5.04 5.91
C LEU A 21 1.62 -6.01 5.69
N GLY A 22 2.15 -6.54 6.80
CA GLY A 22 2.99 -7.74 6.78
C GLY A 22 2.14 -8.95 6.37
N SER A 23 2.47 -9.56 5.23
CA SER A 23 1.83 -10.76 4.70
C SER A 23 2.13 -11.98 5.58
N GLY A 24 1.32 -12.19 6.62
CA GLY A 24 1.38 -13.39 7.46
C GLY A 24 0.62 -14.57 6.84
N VAL A 25 1.31 -15.36 6.01
CA VAL A 25 0.89 -16.73 5.69
C VAL A 25 1.80 -17.69 6.47
N GLY A 26 1.22 -18.40 7.44
CA GLY A 26 1.84 -19.57 8.09
C GLY A 26 2.50 -19.33 9.45
N GLY A 27 1.71 -19.04 10.49
CA GLY A 27 2.16 -19.07 11.88
C GLY A 27 1.74 -20.37 12.58
N SER A 28 2.52 -21.43 12.46
CA SER A 28 2.44 -22.56 13.39
C SER A 28 2.83 -22.07 14.78
N LYS A 29 2.00 -22.37 15.78
CA LYS A 29 2.15 -21.96 17.18
C LYS A 29 3.44 -22.53 17.78
N SER A 30 4.53 -21.74 17.82
CA SER A 30 5.60 -21.81 18.83
C SER A 30 6.64 -20.70 18.58
N GLY A 31 6.90 -19.84 19.58
CA GLY A 31 8.01 -18.88 19.58
C GLY A 31 7.84 -17.67 18.64
N ALA A 32 7.24 -16.59 19.14
CA ALA A 32 6.97 -15.38 18.37
C ALA A 32 8.25 -14.56 18.07
N SER A 33 9.07 -15.02 17.13
CA SER A 33 9.93 -14.13 16.35
C SER A 33 9.03 -13.43 15.33
N ARG A 34 8.74 -12.14 15.54
CA ARG A 34 8.00 -11.29 14.60
C ARG A 34 8.87 -10.97 13.38
N ALA A 35 9.33 -11.99 12.68
CA ALA A 35 9.93 -11.83 11.37
C ALA A 35 8.82 -11.40 10.40
N SER A 36 8.68 -10.09 10.22
CA SER A 36 7.92 -9.53 9.10
C SER A 36 8.70 -9.84 7.83
N LEU A 37 8.41 -10.97 7.20
CA LEU A 37 8.96 -11.26 5.90
C LEU A 37 8.27 -10.32 4.90
N HIS A 38 9.01 -9.31 4.41
CA HIS A 38 8.59 -8.44 3.32
C HIS A 38 8.60 -9.21 1.99
N SER A 39 7.82 -10.29 1.92
CA SER A 39 7.61 -11.02 0.68
C SER A 39 6.60 -10.31 -0.19
N LYS A 40 6.82 -10.39 -1.49
CA LYS A 40 5.83 -10.07 -2.51
C LYS A 40 5.31 -11.35 -3.13
N ALA A 41 4.04 -11.31 -3.50
CA ALA A 41 3.35 -12.45 -4.06
C ALA A 41 2.64 -12.06 -5.36
N VAL A 42 2.73 -12.93 -6.36
CA VAL A 42 2.02 -12.83 -7.64
C VAL A 42 1.27 -14.12 -7.88
N ILE A 43 -0.02 -14.03 -8.16
CA ILE A 43 -0.88 -15.19 -8.46
C ILE A 43 -1.32 -15.09 -9.92
N LEU A 44 -0.99 -16.11 -10.71
CA LEU A 44 -1.26 -16.16 -12.15
C LEU A 44 -2.35 -17.21 -12.42
N ASP A 45 -3.45 -16.77 -13.03
CA ASP A 45 -4.61 -17.58 -13.46
C ASP A 45 -5.15 -18.55 -12.41
N ARG A 46 -4.92 -18.28 -11.12
CA ARG A 46 -5.22 -19.20 -10.00
C ARG A 46 -4.62 -20.60 -10.21
N ARG A 47 -3.44 -20.68 -10.86
CA ARG A 47 -2.72 -21.93 -11.14
C ARG A 47 -1.27 -21.90 -10.69
N LEU A 48 -0.68 -20.72 -10.57
CA LEU A 48 0.69 -20.53 -10.14
C LEU A 48 0.76 -19.41 -9.10
N SER A 49 1.35 -19.72 -7.95
CA SER A 49 1.72 -18.73 -6.94
C SER A 49 3.23 -18.52 -6.96
N VAL A 50 3.65 -17.27 -7.08
CA VAL A 50 5.06 -16.86 -6.95
C VAL A 50 5.18 -16.04 -5.67
N ILE A 51 6.10 -16.41 -4.78
CA ILE A 51 6.35 -15.70 -3.53
C ILE A 51 7.86 -15.47 -3.40
N GLY A 52 8.29 -14.23 -3.22
CA GLY A 52 9.72 -13.92 -3.18
C GLY A 52 10.05 -12.55 -2.62
N SER A 53 11.34 -12.20 -2.68
CA SER A 53 11.88 -10.91 -2.22
C SER A 53 11.84 -9.82 -3.29
N MET A 54 11.68 -10.19 -4.57
CA MET A 54 11.74 -9.27 -5.71
C MET A 54 10.67 -8.18 -5.60
N ASN A 55 11.10 -6.92 -5.64
CA ASN A 55 10.22 -5.76 -5.51
C ASN A 55 9.33 -5.49 -6.73
N LEU A 56 9.58 -6.18 -7.84
CA LEU A 56 9.00 -5.93 -9.16
C LEU A 56 9.38 -4.56 -9.74
N ASP A 57 10.56 -4.04 -9.37
CA ASP A 57 11.17 -2.83 -9.92
C ASP A 57 12.42 -3.16 -10.75
N LEU A 58 12.84 -2.21 -11.59
CA LEU A 58 14.04 -2.35 -12.46
C LEU A 58 15.32 -2.51 -11.63
N ARG A 59 15.37 -1.92 -10.44
CA ARG A 59 16.52 -1.99 -9.55
C ARG A 59 16.76 -3.41 -9.02
N SER A 60 15.72 -4.06 -8.47
CA SER A 60 15.77 -5.44 -7.98
C SER A 60 16.16 -6.41 -9.10
N GLN A 61 15.70 -6.16 -10.34
CA GLN A 61 16.07 -6.96 -11.51
C GLN A 61 17.56 -6.87 -11.86
N LEU A 62 18.17 -5.69 -11.74
CA LEU A 62 19.53 -5.44 -12.25
C LEU A 62 20.63 -5.58 -11.19
N GLN A 63 20.31 -5.39 -9.91
CA GLN A 63 21.33 -5.22 -8.87
C GLN A 63 21.24 -6.24 -7.73
N ASN A 64 20.10 -6.89 -7.52
CA ASN A 64 19.90 -7.76 -6.37
C ASN A 64 19.93 -9.24 -6.74
N SER A 65 20.50 -10.06 -5.87
CA SER A 65 20.29 -11.51 -5.88
C SER A 65 18.97 -11.82 -5.17
N GLU A 66 17.92 -12.03 -5.95
CA GLU A 66 16.57 -12.30 -5.44
C GLU A 66 16.28 -13.80 -5.32
N VAL A 67 15.37 -14.18 -4.43
CA VAL A 67 14.86 -15.55 -4.32
C VAL A 67 13.35 -15.56 -4.45
N ALA A 68 12.82 -16.54 -5.19
CA ALA A 68 11.39 -16.76 -5.36
C ALA A 68 11.04 -18.25 -5.33
N LEU A 69 9.93 -18.57 -4.67
CA LEU A 69 9.30 -19.87 -4.68
C LEU A 69 8.14 -19.88 -5.69
N LEU A 70 8.17 -20.84 -6.62
CA LEU A 70 7.12 -21.04 -7.60
C LEU A 70 6.32 -22.28 -7.21
N ILE A 71 5.05 -22.10 -6.88
CA ILE A 71 4.14 -23.18 -6.48
C ILE A 71 3.06 -23.33 -7.54
N ARG A 72 3.14 -24.43 -8.31
CA ARG A 72 2.12 -24.77 -9.31
C ARG A 72 1.05 -25.65 -8.68
N GLY A 73 -0.20 -25.20 -8.72
CA GLY A 73 -1.35 -25.93 -8.21
C GLY A 73 -2.51 -25.01 -7.86
N THR A 74 -3.73 -25.42 -8.25
CA THR A 74 -4.94 -24.62 -8.02
C THR A 74 -5.25 -24.45 -6.54
N ALA A 75 -5.02 -25.48 -5.71
CA ALA A 75 -5.32 -25.41 -4.27
C ALA A 75 -4.56 -24.27 -3.56
N VAL A 76 -3.24 -24.15 -3.81
CA VAL A 76 -2.42 -23.09 -3.21
C VAL A 76 -2.75 -21.74 -3.83
N ALA A 77 -2.88 -21.68 -5.16
CA ALA A 77 -3.17 -20.43 -5.86
C ALA A 77 -4.53 -19.84 -5.49
N ASP A 78 -5.57 -20.65 -5.36
CA ASP A 78 -6.90 -20.23 -4.91
C ASP A 78 -6.87 -19.74 -3.46
N ALA A 79 -6.18 -20.45 -2.57
CA ALA A 79 -6.05 -20.06 -1.18
C ALA A 79 -5.32 -18.71 -1.06
N SER A 80 -4.20 -18.53 -1.77
CA SER A 80 -3.47 -17.27 -1.82
C SER A 80 -4.31 -16.13 -2.39
N ALA A 81 -5.02 -16.36 -3.50
CA ALA A 81 -5.90 -15.36 -4.11
C ALA A 81 -6.98 -14.90 -3.13
N ARG A 82 -7.69 -15.82 -2.48
CA ARG A 82 -8.76 -15.48 -1.52
C ARG A 82 -8.25 -14.66 -0.33
N LEU A 83 -7.06 -14.99 0.18
CA LEU A 83 -6.42 -14.25 1.27
C LEU A 83 -6.08 -12.82 0.85
N ILE A 84 -5.45 -12.66 -0.32
CA ILE A 84 -5.05 -11.36 -0.86
C ILE A 84 -6.29 -10.51 -1.19
N GLU A 85 -7.23 -11.06 -1.97
CA GLU A 85 -8.49 -10.40 -2.36
C GLU A 85 -9.26 -9.93 -1.12
N GLY A 86 -9.43 -10.80 -0.12
CA GLY A 86 -10.15 -10.45 1.11
C GLY A 86 -9.44 -9.38 1.95
N THR A 87 -8.12 -9.35 1.92
CA THR A 87 -7.32 -8.35 2.64
C THR A 87 -7.41 -6.98 1.95
N ILE A 88 -7.23 -6.94 0.63
CA ILE A 88 -7.36 -5.72 -0.17
C ILE A 88 -8.77 -5.14 -0.04
N ALA A 89 -9.80 -5.98 -0.16
CA ALA A 89 -11.20 -5.55 -0.09
C ALA A 89 -11.59 -4.84 1.23
N ARG A 90 -10.84 -5.10 2.32
CA ARG A 90 -11.12 -4.51 3.65
C ARG A 90 -10.20 -3.35 4.02
N GLY A 91 -9.07 -3.18 3.34
CA GLY A 91 -8.00 -2.28 3.79
C GLY A 91 -7.52 -1.27 2.77
N ALA A 92 -7.90 -1.39 1.50
CA ALA A 92 -7.42 -0.52 0.43
C ALA A 92 -8.55 0.33 -0.15
N TYR A 93 -8.20 1.52 -0.64
CA TYR A 93 -9.09 2.29 -1.49
C TYR A 93 -9.33 1.54 -2.80
N ARG A 94 -10.58 1.47 -3.24
CA ARG A 94 -10.92 0.97 -4.58
C ARG A 94 -10.94 2.14 -5.55
N LEU A 95 -10.11 2.05 -6.59
CA LEU A 95 -10.10 3.03 -7.68
C LEU A 95 -11.22 2.73 -8.68
N GLU A 96 -12.05 3.74 -8.94
CA GLU A 96 -13.09 3.72 -9.95
C GLU A 96 -12.88 4.89 -10.92
N MET A 97 -13.10 4.66 -12.21
CA MET A 97 -13.05 5.72 -13.22
C MET A 97 -14.49 6.14 -13.55
N ASN A 98 -14.82 7.41 -13.31
CA ASN A 98 -16.13 7.98 -13.64
C ASN A 98 -15.95 9.30 -14.39
N ASN A 99 -16.53 9.41 -15.59
CA ASN A 99 -16.47 10.61 -16.44
C ASN A 99 -15.03 11.14 -16.65
N GLY A 100 -14.06 10.24 -16.81
CA GLY A 100 -12.64 10.61 -17.01
C GLY A 100 -11.92 11.11 -15.75
N ARG A 101 -12.55 10.98 -14.56
CA ARG A 101 -11.94 11.30 -13.26
C ARG A 101 -11.79 10.05 -12.41
N LEU A 102 -10.70 9.98 -11.66
CA LEU A 102 -10.47 8.93 -10.66
C LEU A 102 -11.25 9.23 -9.38
N HIS A 103 -11.96 8.22 -8.91
CA HIS A 103 -12.65 8.19 -7.63
C HIS A 103 -12.01 7.12 -6.75
N TRP A 104 -11.66 7.50 -5.53
CA TRP A 104 -11.04 6.67 -4.52
C TRP A 104 -12.12 6.28 -3.51
N ARG A 105 -12.68 5.08 -3.65
CA ARG A 105 -13.72 4.56 -2.76
C ARG A 105 -13.09 4.03 -1.47
N ALA A 106 -13.53 4.52 -0.33
CA ALA A 106 -13.04 4.10 0.96
C ALA A 106 -13.42 2.62 1.24
N PRO A 107 -12.57 1.84 1.93
CA PRO A 107 -12.91 0.48 2.33
C PRO A 107 -14.11 0.47 3.30
N PRO A 108 -14.90 -0.60 3.36
CA PRO A 108 -16.08 -0.67 4.20
C PRO A 108 -15.72 -0.60 5.70
N GLY A 109 -16.51 0.15 6.47
CA GLY A 109 -16.39 0.22 7.93
C GLY A 109 -15.36 1.23 8.44
N VAL A 110 -14.94 2.18 7.61
CA VAL A 110 -14.08 3.30 8.00
C VAL A 110 -14.86 4.61 8.05
N ASP A 111 -14.42 5.54 8.90
CA ASP A 111 -15.12 6.81 9.14
C ASP A 111 -14.80 7.91 8.11
N PHE A 112 -13.90 7.65 7.16
CA PHE A 112 -13.53 8.60 6.11
C PHE A 112 -14.30 8.32 4.81
N GLN A 113 -14.54 9.40 4.05
CA GLN A 113 -15.38 9.40 2.85
C GLN A 113 -14.59 9.02 1.59
N ASP A 114 -15.33 8.73 0.52
CA ASP A 114 -14.75 8.60 -0.82
C ASP A 114 -14.12 9.92 -1.27
N GLU A 115 -12.97 9.85 -1.93
CA GLU A 115 -12.24 11.03 -2.41
C GLU A 115 -12.14 11.08 -3.94
N THR A 116 -12.06 12.28 -4.50
CA THR A 116 -11.79 12.48 -5.95
C THR A 116 -10.34 12.87 -6.24
N SER A 117 -9.53 12.90 -5.19
CA SER A 117 -8.09 13.14 -5.22
C SER A 117 -7.39 12.07 -4.43
N GLU A 118 -6.11 11.86 -4.70
CA GLU A 118 -5.26 10.93 -3.95
C GLU A 118 -5.38 11.16 -2.43
N PRO A 119 -5.89 10.16 -1.68
CA PRO A 119 -6.11 10.28 -0.24
C PRO A 119 -4.79 10.48 0.51
N GLY A 120 -4.79 11.41 1.47
CA GLY A 120 -3.59 11.72 2.27
C GLY A 120 -2.52 12.55 1.57
N ALA A 121 -2.66 12.81 0.26
CA ALA A 121 -1.73 13.66 -0.49
C ALA A 121 -2.17 15.14 -0.48
N GLY A 122 -1.76 15.86 0.57
CA GLY A 122 -2.02 17.30 0.70
C GLY A 122 -1.36 18.14 -0.40
N THR A 123 -1.89 19.35 -0.65
CA THR A 123 -1.40 20.26 -1.71
C THR A 123 0.09 20.60 -1.58
N ARG A 124 0.60 20.71 -0.34
CA ARG A 124 2.03 20.93 -0.06
C ARG A 124 2.90 19.74 -0.44
N LEU A 125 2.43 18.51 -0.20
CA LEU A 125 3.16 17.30 -0.59
C LEU A 125 3.24 17.21 -2.12
N LYS A 126 2.12 17.47 -2.81
CA LYS A 126 2.08 17.53 -4.27
C LYS A 126 3.01 18.61 -4.83
N LEU A 127 3.03 19.79 -4.23
CA LEU A 127 3.96 20.86 -4.61
C LEU A 127 5.43 20.43 -4.42
N LEU A 128 5.75 19.83 -3.28
CA LEU A 128 7.10 19.38 -2.97
C LEU A 128 7.57 18.27 -3.93
N VAL A 129 6.70 17.29 -4.23
CA VAL A 129 6.97 16.25 -5.23
C VAL A 129 7.16 16.86 -6.62
N ASN A 130 6.35 17.83 -7.03
CA ASN A 130 6.51 18.47 -8.34
C ASN A 130 7.82 19.26 -8.47
N VAL A 131 8.32 19.83 -7.38
CA VAL A 131 9.59 20.60 -7.37
C VAL A 131 10.81 19.67 -7.30
N LEU A 132 10.73 18.59 -6.51
CA LEU A 132 11.86 17.69 -6.26
C LEU A 132 11.92 16.48 -7.20
N GLY A 133 10.80 16.08 -7.80
CA GLY A 133 10.72 14.94 -8.72
C GLY A 133 11.74 14.98 -9.87
N PRO A 134 12.01 16.14 -10.50
CA PRO A 134 13.05 16.24 -11.53
C PRO A 134 14.49 16.00 -11.03
N LEU A 135 14.74 16.08 -9.72
CA LEU A 135 16.07 15.90 -9.11
C LEU A 135 16.32 14.45 -8.66
N ALA A 136 15.27 13.65 -8.54
CA ALA A 136 15.34 12.23 -8.22
C ALA A 136 14.63 11.44 -9.35
N PRO A 137 15.34 11.15 -10.46
CA PRO A 137 14.76 10.42 -11.57
C PRO A 137 14.21 9.08 -11.09
N GLU A 138 13.05 8.67 -11.62
CA GLU A 138 12.40 7.37 -11.33
C GLU A 138 13.32 6.16 -11.60
N GLU A 139 14.41 6.38 -12.34
CA GLU A 139 15.48 5.42 -12.63
C GLU A 139 16.36 5.09 -11.40
N MET A 140 16.31 5.90 -10.33
CA MET A 140 17.10 5.77 -9.11
C MET A 140 16.33 5.17 -7.92
N LEU A 141 15.03 4.89 -8.06
CA LEU A 141 14.19 4.23 -7.06
C LEU A 141 14.09 2.72 -7.34
#